data_AF-A0A2U2JEU5-F1
#
_entry.id   AF-A0A2U2JEU5-F1
#
_cell.length_a   1.000
_cell.length_b   1.000
_cell.length_c   1.000
_cell.angle_alpha   90.00
_cell.angle_beta   90.00
_cell.angle_gamma   90.00
#
_symmetry.space_group_name_H-M   'P 1'
#
loop_
_entity.id
_entity.type
_entity.pdbx_description
1 polymer ?
#
loop_
_entity_poly.entity_id
_entity_poly.type
_entity_poly.pdbx_seq_one_letter_code
_entity_poly.pdbx_strand_id
1 'polypeptide(L)'
;MKTEKILTDNYYHIYNRGNNGDDIFYEEKNYDYFLILIKKYLLPICEIYAYCLLKNHFHILLRIKDTVDNPSQHFSNLFNAYTKAMNKKYNRTGSLFEKPFKRIKITDENYLKTLILYIHLNPEHHQISKDFNNYKYSSYKSIISSKETHIQRNTVLEYFDGIDNFTDTHLQRKIFVNERNMQLFLE
;
A
#
# COMPACT_ATOMS: atom_id res chain seq x y z
N MET A 1 18.88 -11.82 9.02
CA MET A 1 18.25 -10.69 9.71
C MET A 1 16.98 -11.17 10.41
N LYS A 2 16.79 -10.81 11.69
CA LYS A 2 15.56 -11.11 12.42
C LYS A 2 14.49 -10.13 11.92
N THR A 3 13.39 -10.64 11.38
CA THR A 3 12.27 -9.81 10.97
C THR A 3 11.59 -9.21 12.20
N GLU A 4 11.28 -7.93 12.15
CA GLU A 4 10.56 -7.27 13.24
C GLU A 4 9.18 -7.93 13.42
N LYS A 5 8.79 -8.16 14.67
CA LYS A 5 7.48 -8.75 14.97
C LYS A 5 6.40 -7.72 14.70
N ILE A 6 5.34 -8.12 13.98
CA ILE A 6 4.14 -7.31 13.84
C ILE A 6 3.36 -7.41 15.15
N LEU A 7 3.16 -6.27 15.81
CA LEU A 7 2.45 -6.14 17.06
C LEU A 7 1.03 -5.64 16.79
N THR A 8 0.09 -6.06 17.64
CA THR A 8 -1.28 -5.56 17.60
C THR A 8 -1.32 -4.10 18.05
N ASP A 9 -2.39 -3.40 17.68
CA ASP A 9 -2.62 -2.00 18.01
C ASP A 9 -1.52 -1.02 17.57
N ASN A 10 -0.88 -1.33 16.43
CA ASN A 10 0.20 -0.51 15.90
C ASN A 10 0.03 -0.30 14.40
N TYR A 11 0.49 0.86 13.94
CA TYR A 11 0.54 1.24 12.54
C TYR A 11 1.80 0.69 11.87
N TYR A 12 1.65 0.24 10.64
CA TYR A 12 2.74 -0.28 9.82
C TYR A 12 2.64 0.20 8.38
N HIS A 13 3.79 0.57 7.83
CA HIS A 13 4.02 0.57 6.40
C HIS A 13 4.44 -0.84 5.97
N ILE A 14 3.57 -1.52 5.23
CA ILE A 14 3.84 -2.83 4.64
C ILE A 14 4.12 -2.64 3.16
N TYR A 15 5.27 -3.13 2.70
CA TYR A 15 5.62 -3.05 1.29
C TYR A 15 6.46 -4.24 0.86
N ASN A 16 6.37 -4.56 -0.42
CA ASN A 16 7.20 -5.58 -1.04
C ASN A 16 7.27 -5.34 -2.55
N ARG A 17 8.30 -5.91 -3.17
CA ARG A 17 8.51 -5.88 -4.62
C ARG A 17 8.71 -7.28 -5.18
N GLY A 18 8.64 -7.39 -6.50
CA GLY A 18 8.96 -8.61 -7.21
C GLY A 18 10.39 -9.02 -6.98
N ASN A 19 10.61 -10.32 -6.91
CA ASN A 19 11.95 -10.88 -6.83
C ASN A 19 12.77 -10.42 -8.05
N ASN A 20 13.99 -9.92 -7.83
CA ASN A 20 14.82 -9.27 -8.86
C ASN A 20 14.21 -8.01 -9.50
N GLY A 21 13.20 -7.39 -8.88
CA GLY A 21 12.48 -6.25 -9.45
C GLY A 21 11.48 -6.61 -10.54
N ASP A 22 11.18 -7.91 -10.72
CA ASP A 22 10.20 -8.42 -11.69
C ASP A 22 8.81 -7.82 -11.47
N ASP A 23 8.03 -7.79 -12.55
CA ASP A 23 6.60 -7.50 -12.47
C ASP A 23 5.88 -8.54 -11.61
N ILE A 24 5.03 -8.05 -10.70
CA ILE A 24 4.13 -8.86 -9.87
C ILE A 24 2.67 -8.74 -10.33
N PHE A 25 2.33 -7.69 -11.08
CA PHE A 25 1.04 -7.52 -11.75
C PHE A 25 1.26 -7.39 -13.26
N TYR A 26 0.92 -8.45 -14.00
CA TYR A 26 1.12 -8.55 -15.44
C TYR A 26 -0.04 -7.93 -16.24
N GLU A 27 -1.25 -7.90 -15.67
CA GLU A 27 -2.47 -7.37 -16.28
C GLU A 27 -3.49 -6.96 -15.20
N GLU A 28 -4.54 -6.23 -15.60
CA GLU A 28 -5.53 -5.64 -14.67
C GLU A 28 -6.13 -6.66 -13.69
N LYS A 29 -6.52 -7.84 -14.18
CA LYS A 29 -7.10 -8.90 -13.33
C LYS A 29 -6.18 -9.38 -12.22
N ASN A 30 -4.87 -9.13 -12.31
CA ASN A 30 -3.94 -9.44 -11.23
C ASN A 30 -4.09 -8.46 -10.07
N TYR A 31 -4.23 -7.16 -10.34
CA TYR A 31 -4.46 -6.14 -9.33
C TYR A 31 -5.78 -6.41 -8.60
N ASP A 32 -6.84 -6.67 -9.35
CA ASP A 32 -8.16 -6.97 -8.80
C ASP A 32 -8.12 -8.21 -7.90
N TYR A 33 -7.43 -9.27 -8.34
CA TYR A 33 -7.26 -10.47 -7.53
C TYR A 33 -6.46 -10.20 -6.25
N PHE A 34 -5.43 -9.38 -6.30
CA PHE A 34 -4.67 -9.01 -5.10
C PHE A 34 -5.52 -8.23 -4.09
N LEU A 35 -6.36 -7.30 -4.55
CA LEU A 35 -7.32 -6.59 -3.71
C LEU A 35 -8.36 -7.52 -3.08
N ILE A 36 -8.82 -8.55 -3.81
CA ILE A 36 -9.68 -9.61 -3.26
C ILE A 36 -8.95 -10.36 -2.12
N LEU A 37 -7.66 -10.66 -2.28
CA LEU A 37 -6.88 -11.33 -1.24
C LEU A 37 -6.62 -10.42 -0.03
N ILE A 38 -6.44 -9.10 -0.24
CA ILE A 38 -6.40 -8.12 0.86
C ILE A 38 -7.71 -8.17 1.65
N LYS A 39 -8.86 -8.14 0.96
CA LYS A 39 -10.18 -8.26 1.60
C LYS A 39 -10.31 -9.55 2.41
N LYS A 40 -9.84 -10.66 1.85
CA LYS A 40 -9.94 -11.98 2.49
C LYS A 40 -9.03 -12.14 3.70
N TYR A 41 -7.78 -11.69 3.61
CA TYR A 41 -6.77 -12.03 4.62
C TYR A 41 -6.40 -10.88 5.54
N LEU A 42 -6.46 -9.63 5.08
CA LEU A 42 -6.01 -8.47 5.86
C LEU A 42 -7.15 -7.73 6.54
N LEU A 43 -8.27 -7.44 5.87
CA LEU A 43 -9.39 -6.72 6.51
C LEU A 43 -9.94 -7.36 7.80
N PRO A 44 -9.89 -8.70 8.00
CA PRO A 44 -10.23 -9.30 9.28
C PRO A 44 -9.32 -8.81 10.43
N ILE A 45 -8.03 -8.60 10.14
CA ILE A 45 -6.98 -8.35 11.15
C ILE A 45 -6.48 -6.90 11.21
N CYS A 46 -6.81 -6.07 10.23
CA CYS A 46 -6.28 -4.71 10.18
C CYS A 46 -7.29 -3.73 9.60
N GLU A 47 -6.97 -2.46 9.81
CA GLU A 47 -7.64 -1.32 9.20
C GLU A 47 -6.67 -0.68 8.21
N ILE A 48 -7.12 -0.41 6.98
CA ILE A 48 -6.26 0.11 5.91
C ILE A 48 -6.52 1.60 5.76
N TYR A 49 -5.45 2.40 5.72
CA TYR A 49 -5.51 3.85 5.64
C TYR A 49 -5.10 4.35 4.26
N ALA A 50 -4.08 3.72 3.64
CA ALA A 50 -3.68 4.03 2.28
C ALA A 50 -3.05 2.81 1.61
N TYR A 51 -3.17 2.70 0.30
CA TYR A 51 -2.42 1.75 -0.51
C TYR A 51 -2.14 2.29 -1.91
N CYS A 52 -1.08 1.75 -2.53
CA CYS A 52 -0.82 1.87 -3.94
C CYS A 52 -0.17 0.57 -4.45
N LEU A 53 -0.72 0.00 -5.50
CA LEU A 53 -0.19 -1.18 -6.19
C LEU A 53 0.43 -0.73 -7.51
N LEU A 54 1.72 -0.97 -7.70
CA LEU A 54 2.46 -0.69 -8.92
C LEU A 54 2.94 -1.99 -9.56
N LYS A 55 3.31 -1.94 -10.84
CA LYS A 55 3.58 -3.14 -11.67
C LYS A 55 4.50 -4.17 -11.01
N ASN A 56 5.58 -3.72 -10.37
CA ASN A 56 6.58 -4.57 -9.72
C ASN A 56 6.59 -4.47 -8.18
N HIS A 57 5.76 -3.64 -7.54
CA HIS A 57 5.76 -3.50 -6.08
C HIS A 57 4.46 -2.89 -5.53
N PHE A 58 4.29 -2.89 -4.22
CA PHE A 58 3.14 -2.27 -3.58
C PHE A 58 3.51 -1.64 -2.24
N HIS A 59 2.71 -0.68 -1.81
CA HIS A 59 2.76 -0.07 -0.48
C HIS A 59 1.37 -0.07 0.15
N ILE A 60 1.29 -0.39 1.44
CA ILE A 60 0.06 -0.39 2.24
C ILE A 60 0.37 0.21 3.61
N LEU A 61 -0.38 1.23 4.01
CA LEU A 61 -0.44 1.73 5.38
C LEU A 61 -1.66 1.11 6.07
N LEU A 62 -1.42 0.43 7.18
CA LEU A 62 -2.47 -0.23 7.96
C LEU A 62 -2.20 -0.14 9.46
N ARG A 63 -3.26 -0.30 10.27
CA ARG A 63 -3.19 -0.54 11.72
C ARG A 63 -3.63 -1.97 12.01
N ILE A 64 -2.83 -2.71 12.76
CA ILE A 64 -3.21 -4.07 13.20
C ILE A 64 -4.20 -3.93 14.36
N LYS A 65 -5.30 -4.68 14.32
CA LYS A 65 -6.30 -4.67 15.39
C LYS A 65 -5.72 -5.28 16.67
N ASP A 66 -6.28 -4.90 17.80
CA ASP A 66 -5.84 -5.24 19.17
C ASP A 66 -5.86 -6.75 19.48
N THR A 67 -6.88 -7.48 19.03
CA THR A 67 -7.10 -8.91 19.39
C THR A 67 -6.57 -9.91 18.36
N VAL A 68 -5.62 -9.54 17.50
CA VAL A 68 -5.15 -10.40 16.42
C VAL A 68 -4.01 -11.30 16.86
N ASP A 69 -4.26 -12.61 16.82
CA ASP A 69 -3.21 -13.61 16.95
C ASP A 69 -2.44 -13.78 15.65
N ASN A 70 -1.11 -13.77 15.76
CA ASN A 70 -0.16 -14.03 14.68
C ASN A 70 -0.47 -13.29 13.34
N PRO A 71 -0.44 -11.93 13.32
CA PRO A 71 -0.73 -11.16 12.10
C PRO A 71 0.12 -11.58 10.90
N SER A 72 1.37 -11.96 11.13
CA SER A 72 2.31 -12.43 10.08
C SER A 72 1.76 -13.60 9.26
N GLN A 73 0.95 -14.48 9.85
CA GLN A 73 0.35 -15.61 9.13
C GLN A 73 -0.64 -15.16 8.06
N HIS A 74 -1.40 -14.09 8.32
CA HIS A 74 -2.36 -13.53 7.36
C HIS A 74 -1.66 -12.93 6.13
N PHE A 75 -0.56 -12.18 6.35
CA PHE A 75 0.30 -11.71 5.26
C PHE A 75 0.90 -12.88 4.46
N SER A 76 1.40 -13.91 5.15
CA SER A 76 1.92 -15.12 4.51
C SER A 76 0.86 -15.80 3.65
N ASN A 77 -0.37 -15.95 4.15
CA ASN A 77 -1.48 -16.55 3.41
C ASN A 77 -1.82 -15.76 2.14
N LEU A 78 -1.86 -14.42 2.23
CA LEU A 78 -2.08 -13.53 1.08
C LEU A 78 -0.99 -13.71 0.02
N PHE A 79 0.28 -13.56 0.40
CA PHE A 79 1.39 -13.62 -0.55
C PHE A 79 1.54 -15.00 -1.19
N ASN A 80 1.31 -16.07 -0.42
CA ASN A 80 1.35 -17.43 -0.94
C ASN A 80 0.19 -17.71 -1.90
N ALA A 81 -1.04 -17.27 -1.57
CA ALA A 81 -2.20 -17.44 -2.44
C ALA A 81 -2.01 -16.69 -3.76
N TYR A 82 -1.48 -15.47 -3.72
CA TYR A 82 -1.20 -14.68 -4.91
C TYR A 82 -0.09 -15.30 -5.77
N THR A 83 1.06 -15.64 -5.14
CA THR A 83 2.20 -16.27 -5.82
C THR A 83 1.77 -17.55 -6.53
N LYS A 84 1.00 -18.42 -5.87
CA LYS A 84 0.50 -19.67 -6.47
C LYS A 84 -0.38 -19.40 -7.70
N ALA A 85 -1.26 -18.40 -7.63
CA ALA A 85 -2.11 -18.04 -8.75
C ALA A 85 -1.31 -17.49 -9.94
N MET A 86 -0.31 -16.63 -9.69
CA MET A 86 0.55 -16.11 -10.76
C MET A 86 1.41 -17.21 -11.38
N ASN A 87 2.01 -18.07 -10.54
CA ASN A 87 2.80 -19.21 -10.99
C ASN A 87 2.00 -20.15 -11.89
N LYS A 88 0.79 -20.53 -11.47
CA LYS A 88 -0.11 -21.37 -12.27
C LYS A 88 -0.48 -20.73 -13.61
N LYS A 89 -0.78 -19.43 -13.61
CA LYS A 89 -1.33 -18.72 -14.77
C LYS A 89 -0.27 -18.38 -15.82
N TYR A 90 0.93 -18.01 -15.39
CA TYR A 90 2.03 -17.59 -16.27
C TYR A 90 3.12 -18.64 -16.41
N ASN A 91 2.83 -19.89 -16.02
CA ASN A 91 3.79 -21.00 -16.04
C ASN A 91 5.14 -20.65 -15.36
N ARG A 92 5.07 -19.89 -14.27
CA ARG A 92 6.25 -19.52 -13.45
C ARG A 92 6.43 -20.52 -12.31
N THR A 93 7.65 -20.57 -11.78
CA THR A 93 7.98 -21.29 -10.55
C THR A 93 8.74 -20.37 -9.59
N GLY A 94 8.94 -20.82 -8.35
CA GLY A 94 9.68 -20.05 -7.35
C GLY A 94 8.89 -18.91 -6.69
N SER A 95 9.62 -18.01 -6.04
CA SER A 95 9.07 -16.86 -5.33
C SER A 95 8.74 -15.72 -6.28
N LEU A 96 7.54 -15.15 -6.13
CA LEU A 96 7.16 -13.94 -6.84
C LEU A 96 7.68 -12.67 -6.14
N PHE A 97 7.59 -12.65 -4.80
CA PHE A 97 8.02 -11.50 -3.99
C PHE A 97 9.38 -11.71 -3.34
N GLU A 98 10.06 -10.61 -3.02
CA GLU A 98 11.23 -10.66 -2.14
C GLU A 98 10.85 -11.15 -0.73
N LYS A 99 11.80 -11.87 -0.11
CA LYS A 99 11.64 -12.43 1.22
C LYS A 99 12.75 -11.92 2.14
N PRO A 100 12.42 -11.48 3.37
CA PRO A 100 11.06 -11.27 3.90
C PRO A 100 10.40 -10.02 3.30
N PHE A 101 9.06 -9.92 3.36
CA PHE A 101 8.39 -8.65 3.09
C PHE A 101 8.81 -7.58 4.12
N LYS A 102 8.91 -6.34 3.66
CA LYS A 102 9.36 -5.21 4.47
C LYS A 102 8.19 -4.65 5.29
N ARG A 103 8.52 -4.19 6.49
CA ARG A 103 7.57 -3.61 7.43
C ARG A 103 8.27 -2.54 8.25
N ILE A 104 7.66 -1.37 8.40
CA ILE A 104 8.17 -0.27 9.24
C ILE A 104 7.06 0.10 10.21
N LYS A 105 7.33 0.00 11.51
CA LYS A 105 6.40 0.45 12.54
C LYS A 105 6.33 1.97 12.54
N ILE A 106 5.13 2.52 12.58
CA ILE A 106 4.88 3.96 12.59
C ILE A 106 4.55 4.39 14.00
N THR A 107 5.31 5.33 14.55
CA THR A 107 5.13 5.87 15.90
C THR A 107 4.93 7.38 15.93
N ASP A 108 5.01 8.05 14.78
CA ASP A 108 4.89 9.49 14.64
C ASP A 108 3.77 9.82 13.64
N GLU A 109 2.88 10.72 14.04
CA GLU A 109 1.72 11.11 13.23
C GLU A 109 2.14 11.92 11.98
N ASN A 110 3.14 12.79 12.10
CA ASN A 110 3.62 13.57 10.95
C ASN A 110 4.22 12.65 9.87
N TYR A 111 4.95 11.62 10.29
CA TYR A 111 5.44 10.58 9.41
C TYR A 111 4.30 9.76 8.80
N LEU A 112 3.25 9.44 9.56
CA LEU A 112 2.04 8.79 9.04
C LEU A 112 1.40 9.63 7.91
N LYS A 113 1.20 10.93 8.12
CA LYS A 113 0.66 11.84 7.08
C LYS A 113 1.57 11.90 5.87
N THR A 114 2.88 12.03 6.09
CA THR A 114 3.88 12.03 5.02
C THR A 114 3.85 10.73 4.21
N LEU A 115 3.64 9.59 4.87
CA LEU A 115 3.55 8.28 4.24
C LEU A 115 2.27 8.14 3.41
N ILE A 116 1.13 8.67 3.87
CA ILE A 116 -0.10 8.70 3.06
C ILE A 116 0.14 9.44 1.75
N LEU A 117 0.75 10.63 1.82
CA LEU A 117 1.10 11.42 0.64
C LEU A 117 2.05 10.64 -0.28
N TYR A 118 3.10 10.05 0.28
CA TYR A 118 4.05 9.23 -0.47
C TYR A 118 3.37 8.09 -1.23
N ILE A 119 2.54 7.31 -0.55
CA ILE A 119 1.84 6.15 -1.12
C ILE A 119 0.98 6.60 -2.31
N HIS A 120 0.22 7.69 -2.18
CA HIS A 120 -0.65 8.14 -3.25
C HIS A 120 0.09 8.77 -4.44
N LEU A 121 1.23 9.43 -4.20
CA LEU A 121 2.05 10.06 -5.26
C LEU A 121 2.98 9.08 -5.98
N ASN A 122 3.10 7.85 -5.46
CA ASN A 122 3.99 6.81 -5.97
C ASN A 122 3.81 6.49 -7.48
N PRO A 123 2.58 6.45 -8.06
CA PRO A 123 2.40 6.24 -9.49
C PRO A 123 3.05 7.32 -10.37
N GLU A 124 3.04 8.58 -9.94
CA GLU A 124 3.70 9.67 -10.66
C GLU A 124 5.22 9.64 -10.46
N HIS A 125 5.66 9.38 -9.23
CA HIS A 125 7.08 9.24 -8.91
C HIS A 125 7.81 8.21 -9.79
N HIS A 126 7.18 7.05 -9.99
CA HIS A 126 7.71 5.99 -10.85
C HIS A 126 7.35 6.15 -12.33
N GLN A 127 6.76 7.29 -12.72
CA GLN A 127 6.37 7.62 -14.09
C GLN A 127 5.40 6.60 -14.71
N ILE A 128 4.62 5.91 -13.87
CA ILE A 128 3.61 4.91 -14.28
C ILE A 128 2.30 5.61 -14.68
N SER A 129 1.97 6.73 -14.04
CA SER A 129 0.88 7.62 -14.41
C SER A 129 1.38 9.05 -14.47
N LYS A 130 0.79 9.89 -15.34
CA LYS A 130 1.00 11.34 -15.32
C LYS A 130 0.12 12.06 -14.30
N ASP A 131 -0.91 11.38 -13.82
CA ASP A 131 -1.89 11.90 -12.88
C ASP A 131 -2.21 10.84 -11.82
N PHE A 132 -1.73 11.08 -10.60
CA PHE A 132 -1.96 10.19 -9.47
C PHE A 132 -3.45 10.15 -9.08
N ASN A 133 -4.21 11.22 -9.34
CA ASN A 133 -5.63 11.32 -9.00
C ASN A 133 -6.46 10.28 -9.76
N ASN A 134 -6.00 9.90 -10.96
CA ASN A 134 -6.69 8.98 -11.85
C ASN A 134 -6.10 7.56 -11.83
N TYR A 135 -5.08 7.29 -11.01
CA TYR A 135 -4.49 5.97 -10.93
C TYR A 135 -5.42 4.96 -10.23
N LYS A 136 -5.89 3.96 -11.00
CA LYS A 136 -6.92 2.99 -10.58
C LYS A 136 -6.52 2.16 -9.36
N TYR A 137 -5.24 1.85 -9.19
CA TYR A 137 -4.76 0.93 -8.17
C TYR A 137 -4.14 1.63 -6.95
N SER A 138 -4.62 2.84 -6.66
CA SER A 138 -4.34 3.62 -5.45
C SER A 138 -5.63 3.87 -4.66
N SER A 139 -5.50 3.98 -3.33
CA SER A 139 -6.62 4.34 -2.45
C SER A 139 -7.04 5.80 -2.55
N TYR A 140 -6.25 6.68 -3.19
CA TYR A 140 -6.52 8.12 -3.22
C TYR A 140 -7.95 8.44 -3.66
N LYS A 141 -8.39 7.87 -4.79
CA LYS A 141 -9.74 8.07 -5.33
C LYS A 141 -10.83 7.53 -4.39
N SER A 142 -10.53 6.47 -3.64
CA SER A 142 -11.45 5.96 -2.62
C SER A 142 -11.61 6.95 -1.47
N ILE A 143 -10.56 7.68 -1.09
CA ILE A 143 -10.63 8.64 0.02
C ILE A 143 -11.45 9.88 -0.37
N ILE A 144 -11.24 10.44 -1.57
CA ILE A 144 -11.94 11.65 -2.03
C ILE A 144 -13.37 11.40 -2.56
N SER A 145 -13.78 10.14 -2.71
CA SER A 145 -15.11 9.77 -3.21
C SER A 145 -16.12 9.57 -2.07
N SER A 146 -17.41 9.77 -2.35
CA SER A 146 -18.51 9.42 -1.44
C SER A 146 -18.92 7.94 -1.48
N LYS A 147 -18.37 7.12 -2.38
CA LYS A 147 -18.71 5.69 -2.50
C LYS A 147 -18.32 4.91 -1.25
N GLU A 148 -18.94 3.78 -0.98
CA GLU A 148 -18.50 2.91 0.12
C GLU A 148 -17.06 2.42 -0.12
N THR A 149 -16.28 2.30 0.96
CA THR A 149 -14.90 1.81 0.91
C THR A 149 -14.52 1.07 2.18
N HIS A 150 -13.54 0.17 2.08
CA HIS A 150 -12.92 -0.49 3.24
C HIS A 150 -11.71 0.29 3.78
N ILE A 151 -11.42 1.45 3.20
CA ILE A 151 -10.39 2.37 3.69
C ILE A 151 -10.95 3.19 4.85
N GLN A 152 -10.11 3.46 5.85
CA GLN A 152 -10.43 4.35 6.98
C GLN A 152 -10.49 5.82 6.54
N ARG A 153 -11.39 6.13 5.59
CA ARG A 153 -11.54 7.45 4.95
C ARG A 153 -11.67 8.55 5.98
N ASN A 154 -12.59 8.41 6.93
CA ASN A 154 -12.88 9.48 7.88
C ASN A 154 -11.65 9.80 8.73
N THR A 155 -10.99 8.78 9.29
CA THR A 155 -9.75 8.98 10.05
C THR A 155 -8.62 9.56 9.21
N VAL A 156 -8.49 9.12 7.95
CA VAL A 156 -7.53 9.74 7.03
C VAL A 156 -7.85 11.21 6.82
N LEU A 157 -9.09 11.57 6.52
CA LEU A 157 -9.48 12.97 6.30
C LEU A 157 -9.33 13.81 7.57
N GLU A 158 -9.59 13.26 8.75
CA GLU A 158 -9.35 13.90 10.05
C GLU A 158 -7.86 14.26 10.24
N TYR A 159 -6.92 13.39 9.85
CA TYR A 159 -5.49 13.71 9.90
C TYR A 159 -5.10 14.92 9.05
N PHE A 160 -5.89 15.25 8.04
CA PHE A 160 -5.66 16.36 7.13
C PHE A 160 -6.71 17.46 7.29
N ASP A 161 -7.47 17.51 8.39
CA ASP A 161 -8.47 18.56 8.62
C ASP A 161 -9.54 18.68 7.51
N GLY A 162 -9.85 17.57 6.84
CA GLY A 162 -10.90 17.48 5.82
C GLY A 162 -10.39 17.19 4.40
N ILE A 163 -11.35 17.03 3.48
CA ILE A 163 -11.09 16.65 2.09
C ILE A 163 -10.35 17.72 1.28
N ASP A 164 -10.64 18.99 1.55
CA ASP A 164 -10.03 20.12 0.83
C ASP A 164 -8.53 20.18 1.14
N ASN A 165 -8.17 20.22 2.43
CA ASN A 165 -6.78 20.25 2.84
C ASN A 165 -6.03 18.94 2.55
N PHE A 166 -6.71 17.77 2.57
CA PHE A 166 -6.15 16.52 2.04
C PHE A 166 -5.74 16.67 0.57
N THR A 167 -6.62 17.19 -0.28
CA THR A 167 -6.38 17.36 -1.71
C THR A 167 -5.28 18.39 -1.97
N ASP A 168 -5.34 19.54 -1.29
CA ASP A 168 -4.36 20.62 -1.42
C ASP A 168 -2.96 20.19 -0.98
N THR A 169 -2.86 19.46 0.15
CA THR A 169 -1.58 18.96 0.64
C THR A 169 -0.95 17.96 -0.34
N HIS A 170 -1.74 17.10 -1.00
CA HIS A 170 -1.23 16.21 -2.06
C HIS A 170 -0.68 17.00 -3.24
N LEU A 171 -1.40 18.04 -3.69
CA LEU A 171 -0.97 18.88 -4.80
C LEU A 171 0.30 19.67 -4.47
N GLN A 172 0.37 20.29 -3.29
CA GLN A 172 1.56 20.98 -2.81
C GLN A 172 2.75 20.03 -2.70
N ARG A 173 2.54 18.82 -2.17
CA ARG A 173 3.59 17.81 -2.07
C ARG A 173 4.09 17.35 -3.44
N LYS A 174 3.19 17.17 -4.41
CA LYS A 174 3.55 16.87 -5.81
C LYS A 174 4.45 17.95 -6.40
N ILE A 175 4.07 19.22 -6.28
CA ILE A 175 4.86 20.35 -6.78
C ILE A 175 6.26 20.34 -6.15
N PHE A 176 6.31 20.23 -4.82
CA PHE A 176 7.56 20.22 -4.06
C PHE A 176 8.52 19.08 -4.46
N VAL A 177 7.99 17.87 -4.69
CA VAL A 177 8.80 16.71 -5.12
C VAL A 177 9.37 16.93 -6.52
N ASN A 178 8.54 17.42 -7.44
CA ASN A 178 8.94 17.67 -8.84
C ASN A 178 10.00 18.77 -8.93
N GLU A 179 9.86 19.86 -8.16
CA GLU A 179 10.81 20.98 -8.20
C GLU A 179 12.20 20.63 -7.65
N ARG A 180 12.28 19.69 -6.71
CA ARG A 180 13.54 19.37 -6.02
C ARG A 180 14.27 18.14 -6.56
N ASN A 181 13.75 17.45 -7.58
CA ASN A 181 14.25 16.15 -8.06
C ASN A 181 14.55 15.18 -6.89
N MET A 182 13.83 15.30 -5.77
CA MET A 182 14.09 14.48 -4.61
C MET A 182 13.48 13.11 -4.85
N GLN A 183 14.29 12.07 -4.64
CA GLN A 183 13.77 10.74 -4.36
C GLN A 183 12.76 10.90 -3.23
N LEU A 184 11.51 10.51 -3.48
CA LEU A 184 10.55 10.40 -2.41
C LEU A 184 11.13 9.36 -1.43
N PHE A 185 11.52 9.84 -0.24
CA PHE A 185 12.06 8.99 0.82
C PHE A 185 11.19 7.74 0.99
N LEU A 186 11.85 6.59 1.22
CA LEU A 186 11.36 5.28 1.69
C LEU A 186 11.52 4.05 0.75
N GLU A 187 12.39 4.10 -0.27
CA GLU A 187 12.77 2.89 -1.05
C GLU A 187 14.05 2.20 -0.56
#